data_AF-A0AAV3U1M6-F1
#
_entry.id   AF-A0AAV3U1M6-F1
#
_cell.length_a   1.000
_cell.length_b   1.000
_cell.length_c   1.000
_cell.angle_alpha   90.00
_cell.angle_beta   90.00
_cell.angle_gamma   90.00
#
_symmetry.space_group_name_H-M   'P 1'
#
loop_
_entity.id
_entity.type
_entity.pdbx_description
1 polymer ?
#
loop_
_entity_poly.entity_id
_entity_poly.type
_entity_poly.pdbx_seq_one_letter_code
_entity_poly.pdbx_strand_id
1 'polypeptide(L)'
;MWTPTLQVAAASSPERFAVVVADPDLDDPFSILLEYNARSPQAWQRIDIEREIVSLCYRPAMREGAMPVLMALSNEGDVCTTTAEGVSRSVIPGAGLAGPGGRGQTWAICSSPEQIVVGGDGAQLYISCDGECWEAVPMVGAVEGITPRTRVVAVAELAGGDAALLCRSDPPPAFQPGALQDGMSIEDMMAVIEANQAGQQGRAATH
;
A
#
# COMPACT_ATOMS: atom_id res chain seq x y z
N MET A 1 27.64 -4.93 -6.13
CA MET A 1 27.47 -4.07 -7.32
C MET A 1 26.00 -3.70 -7.34
N TRP A 2 25.68 -2.42 -7.24
CA TRP A 2 24.29 -1.95 -7.21
C TRP A 2 23.65 -2.17 -8.58
N THR A 3 22.53 -2.90 -8.63
CA THR A 3 21.86 -3.29 -9.88
C THR A 3 20.41 -2.80 -9.86
N PRO A 4 20.20 -1.48 -10.01
CA PRO A 4 18.87 -0.89 -9.85
C PRO A 4 17.91 -1.39 -10.91
N THR A 5 16.68 -1.63 -10.49
CA THR A 5 15.55 -1.95 -11.37
C THR A 5 14.49 -0.86 -11.25
N LEU A 6 13.75 -0.64 -12.34
CA LEU A 6 12.59 0.24 -12.33
C LEU A 6 11.49 -0.41 -11.50
N GLN A 7 11.10 0.22 -10.39
CA GLN A 7 10.09 -0.29 -9.47
C GLN A 7 8.71 0.22 -9.82
N VAL A 8 8.56 1.55 -9.83
CA VAL A 8 7.27 2.21 -10.05
C VAL A 8 7.42 3.47 -10.89
N ALA A 9 6.34 3.84 -11.56
CA ALA A 9 6.26 5.04 -12.37
C ALA A 9 4.88 5.67 -12.25
N ALA A 10 4.81 6.99 -12.35
CA ALA A 10 3.56 7.73 -12.47
C ALA A 10 3.74 8.87 -13.48
N ALA A 11 2.68 9.20 -14.19
CA ALA A 11 2.67 10.33 -15.11
C ALA A 11 1.43 11.20 -14.84
N SER A 12 1.65 12.51 -14.73
CA SER A 12 0.56 13.49 -14.77
C SER A 12 0.30 13.95 -16.20
N SER A 13 1.37 14.05 -17.02
CA SER A 13 1.29 14.38 -18.44
C SER A 13 2.55 13.88 -19.17
N PRO A 14 2.61 13.96 -20.50
CA PRO A 14 3.85 13.65 -21.24
C PRO A 14 5.03 14.57 -20.86
N GLU A 15 4.74 15.76 -20.35
CA GLU A 15 5.74 16.75 -19.90
C GLU A 15 6.10 16.61 -18.42
N ARG A 16 5.40 15.73 -17.68
CA ARG A 16 5.59 15.54 -16.25
C ARG A 16 5.29 14.13 -15.78
N PHE A 17 6.34 13.42 -15.40
CA PHE A 17 6.27 12.05 -14.92
C PHE A 17 7.42 11.78 -13.95
N ALA A 18 7.30 10.72 -13.18
CA ALA A 18 8.33 10.28 -12.25
C ALA A 18 8.50 8.78 -12.32
N VAL A 19 9.72 8.34 -12.03
CA VAL A 19 10.10 6.94 -11.91
C VAL A 19 10.88 6.73 -10.63
N VAL A 20 10.74 5.56 -10.04
CA VAL A 20 11.59 5.10 -8.94
C VAL A 20 12.46 3.96 -9.44
N VAL A 21 13.74 4.08 -9.16
CA VAL A 21 14.69 2.98 -9.29
C VAL A 21 15.20 2.59 -7.91
N ALA A 22 15.22 1.29 -7.63
CA ALA A 22 15.71 0.74 -6.38
C ALA A 22 16.44 -0.58 -6.65
N ASP A 23 17.37 -0.92 -5.76
CA ASP A 23 17.90 -2.27 -5.64
C ASP A 23 17.18 -2.90 -4.44
N PRO A 24 16.44 -3.99 -4.62
CA PRO A 24 15.66 -4.60 -3.54
C PRO A 24 16.60 -5.23 -2.50
N ASP A 25 17.10 -4.40 -1.61
CA ASP A 25 17.77 -4.79 -0.37
C ASP A 25 16.78 -4.55 0.78
N LEU A 26 16.43 -5.64 1.48
CA LEU A 26 15.49 -5.58 2.60
C LEU A 26 16.17 -5.07 3.89
N ASP A 27 17.49 -5.18 4.00
CA ASP A 27 18.23 -4.78 5.19
C ASP A 27 18.59 -3.29 5.18
N ASP A 28 18.72 -2.69 3.98
CA ASP A 28 18.98 -1.26 3.79
C ASP A 28 18.13 -0.70 2.63
N PRO A 29 16.81 -0.49 2.85
CA PRO A 29 15.90 -0.11 1.78
C PRO A 29 16.19 1.31 1.29
N PHE A 30 16.55 1.42 0.02
CA PHE A 30 16.91 2.69 -0.62
C PHE A 30 16.28 2.83 -2.00
N SER A 31 15.62 3.97 -2.22
CA SER A 31 14.99 4.33 -3.48
C SER A 31 15.53 5.64 -4.02
N ILE A 32 15.74 5.70 -5.32
CA ILE A 32 15.99 6.95 -6.04
C ILE A 32 14.75 7.29 -6.84
N LEU A 33 14.14 8.42 -6.51
CA LEU A 33 13.07 9.02 -7.28
C LEU A 33 13.67 10.00 -8.30
N LEU A 34 13.30 9.82 -9.57
CA LEU A 34 13.62 10.72 -10.66
C LEU A 34 12.34 11.37 -11.16
N GLU A 35 12.19 12.68 -10.98
CA GLU A 35 11.06 13.44 -11.54
C GLU A 35 11.52 14.19 -12.79
N TYR A 36 10.76 14.03 -13.86
CA TYR A 36 10.86 14.85 -15.06
C TYR A 36 9.80 15.95 -15.05
N ASN A 37 10.21 17.18 -15.31
CA ASN A 37 9.34 18.34 -15.48
C ASN A 37 9.87 19.26 -16.58
N ALA A 38 9.26 19.22 -17.76
CA ALA A 38 9.69 20.02 -18.91
C ALA A 38 9.62 21.54 -18.69
N ARG A 39 8.87 22.00 -17.68
CA ARG A 39 8.71 23.43 -17.34
C ARG A 39 9.78 23.94 -16.37
N SER A 40 10.59 23.05 -15.80
CA SER A 40 11.68 23.40 -14.90
C SER A 40 12.96 23.73 -15.70
N PRO A 41 13.76 24.75 -15.30
CA PRO A 41 15.09 24.99 -15.88
C PRO A 41 16.01 23.77 -15.77
N GLN A 42 15.84 22.98 -14.70
CA GLN A 42 16.46 21.68 -14.54
C GLN A 42 15.36 20.62 -14.67
N ALA A 43 15.20 20.06 -15.87
CA ALA A 43 14.07 19.20 -16.19
C ALA A 43 14.08 17.86 -15.43
N TRP A 44 15.25 17.41 -14.96
CA TRP A 44 15.39 16.20 -14.15
C TRP A 44 15.80 16.55 -12.72
N GLN A 45 14.99 16.12 -11.76
CA GLN A 45 15.29 16.17 -10.35
C GLN A 45 15.53 14.76 -9.82
N ARG A 46 16.57 14.61 -9.00
CA ARG A 46 16.87 13.38 -8.28
C ARG A 46 16.59 13.59 -6.79
N ILE A 47 15.89 12.64 -6.19
CA ILE A 47 15.55 12.61 -4.77
C ILE A 47 15.91 11.24 -4.24
N ASP A 48 16.75 11.22 -3.21
CA ASP A 48 17.18 9.99 -2.55
C ASP A 48 16.31 9.77 -1.31
N ILE A 49 15.73 8.57 -1.18
CA ILE A 49 14.79 8.22 -0.12
C ILE A 49 15.26 6.92 0.55
N GLU A 50 15.50 6.97 1.86
CA GLU A 50 15.90 5.83 2.71
C GLU A 50 14.71 4.92 3.07
N ARG A 51 13.92 4.57 2.04
CA ARG A 51 12.78 3.67 2.09
C ARG A 51 12.61 2.95 0.76
N GLU A 52 11.93 1.79 0.80
CA GLU A 52 11.42 1.13 -0.39
C GLU A 52 10.13 1.81 -0.83
N ILE A 53 10.15 2.49 -1.97
CA ILE A 53 8.95 3.13 -2.54
C ILE A 53 8.20 2.14 -3.42
N VAL A 54 6.94 1.89 -3.06
CA VAL A 54 6.07 0.87 -3.66
C VAL A 54 4.98 1.43 -4.54
N SER A 55 4.72 2.74 -4.49
CA SER A 55 3.72 3.39 -5.34
C SER A 55 3.98 4.89 -5.48
N LEU A 56 3.58 5.45 -6.62
CA LEU A 56 3.61 6.89 -6.91
C LEU A 56 2.23 7.36 -7.35
N CYS A 57 1.87 8.59 -7.03
CA CYS A 57 0.73 9.27 -7.66
C CYS A 57 0.99 10.78 -7.79
N TYR A 58 0.24 11.44 -8.65
CA TYR A 58 0.20 12.90 -8.71
C TYR A 58 -1.12 13.39 -8.12
N ARG A 59 -1.03 14.22 -7.09
CA ARG A 59 -2.18 14.94 -6.56
C ARG A 59 -2.51 16.13 -7.46
N PRO A 60 -3.72 16.20 -8.03
CA PRO A 60 -4.14 17.37 -8.80
C PRO A 60 -4.11 18.63 -7.94
N ALA A 61 -3.77 19.77 -8.54
CA ALA A 61 -3.78 21.02 -7.82
C ALA A 61 -5.22 21.51 -7.61
N MET A 62 -5.51 22.00 -6.40
CA MET A 62 -6.83 22.57 -6.04
C MET A 62 -7.11 23.90 -6.74
N ARG A 63 -6.07 24.62 -7.18
CA ARG A 63 -6.17 25.91 -7.86
C ARG A 63 -5.79 25.77 -9.32
N GLU A 64 -6.57 26.37 -10.19
CA GLU A 64 -6.27 26.44 -11.61
C GLU A 64 -4.90 27.11 -11.85
N GLY A 65 -4.06 26.47 -12.67
CA GLY A 65 -2.71 26.92 -12.97
C GLY A 65 -1.64 26.52 -11.94
N ALA A 66 -2.02 25.96 -10.78
CA ALA A 66 -1.04 25.37 -9.88
C ALA A 66 -0.57 23.99 -10.38
N MET A 67 0.67 23.66 -10.06
CA MET A 67 1.31 22.44 -10.51
C MET A 67 0.86 21.24 -9.65
N PRO A 68 0.56 20.07 -10.25
CA PRO A 68 0.31 18.84 -9.50
C PRO A 68 1.45 18.52 -8.53
N VAL A 69 1.16 17.82 -7.45
CA VAL A 69 2.16 17.46 -6.44
C VAL A 69 2.46 15.98 -6.56
N LEU A 70 3.74 15.63 -6.68
CA LEU A 70 4.16 14.23 -6.71
C LEU A 70 4.17 13.67 -5.30
N MET A 71 3.55 12.51 -5.13
CA MET A 71 3.51 11.76 -3.88
C MET A 71 4.11 10.37 -4.08
N ALA A 72 4.93 9.94 -3.14
CA ALA A 72 5.57 8.63 -3.11
C ALA A 72 5.23 7.91 -1.81
N LEU A 73 4.78 6.66 -1.91
CA LEU A 73 4.40 5.81 -0.79
C LEU A 73 5.46 4.74 -0.56
N SER A 74 5.94 4.60 0.68
CA SER A 74 6.79 3.48 1.08
C SER A 74 6.00 2.23 1.44
N ASN A 75 6.65 1.06 1.50
CA ASN A 75 6.07 -0.17 2.05
C ASN A 75 5.72 -0.08 3.55
N GLU A 76 6.33 0.86 4.28
CA GLU A 76 6.14 1.09 5.72
C GLU A 76 5.13 2.20 6.04
N GLY A 77 4.40 2.72 5.04
CA GLY A 77 3.39 3.76 5.25
C GLY A 77 3.96 5.18 5.39
N ASP A 78 5.19 5.42 4.92
CA ASP A 78 5.71 6.78 4.73
C ASP A 78 5.17 7.37 3.44
N VAL A 79 4.69 8.61 3.51
CA VAL A 79 4.25 9.38 2.35
C VAL A 79 5.18 10.57 2.17
N CYS A 80 5.98 10.53 1.11
CA CYS A 80 6.87 11.60 0.70
C CYS A 80 6.19 12.48 -0.35
N THR A 81 6.20 13.79 -0.13
CA THR A 81 5.56 14.77 -1.00
C THR A 81 6.62 15.72 -1.55
N THR A 82 6.69 15.84 -2.87
CA THR A 82 7.65 16.74 -3.53
C THR A 82 7.00 18.07 -3.87
N THR A 83 7.46 19.14 -3.24
CA THR A 83 7.01 20.53 -3.48
C THR A 83 8.16 21.40 -3.98
N ALA A 84 7.88 22.67 -4.27
CA ALA A 84 8.91 23.64 -4.64
C ALA A 84 9.87 23.95 -3.47
N GLU A 85 9.41 23.80 -2.22
CA GLU A 85 10.21 24.01 -1.02
C GLU A 85 11.11 22.80 -0.67
N GLY A 86 10.89 21.65 -1.30
CA GLY A 86 11.65 20.43 -1.08
C GLY A 86 10.77 19.20 -0.91
N VAL A 87 11.26 18.23 -0.15
CA VAL A 87 10.54 16.98 0.13
C VAL A 87 10.06 17.01 1.57
N SER A 88 8.75 16.89 1.77
CA SER A 88 8.17 16.63 3.08
C SER A 88 7.83 15.15 3.23
N ARG A 89 7.79 14.69 4.47
CA ARG A 89 7.46 13.30 4.82
C ARG A 89 6.40 13.29 5.91
N SER A 90 5.39 12.46 5.69
CA SER A 90 4.34 12.13 6.65
C SER A 90 4.34 10.63 6.90
N VAL A 91 3.92 10.21 8.09
CA VAL A 91 3.84 8.79 8.48
C VAL A 91 2.40 8.46 8.80
N ILE A 92 1.88 7.40 8.19
CA ILE A 92 0.52 6.93 8.44
C ILE A 92 0.50 6.12 9.75
N PRO A 93 -0.26 6.53 10.78
CA PRO A 93 -0.31 5.80 12.03
C PRO A 93 -0.89 4.38 11.85
N GLY A 94 -0.16 3.38 12.32
CA GLY A 94 -0.56 1.97 12.26
C GLY A 94 -0.42 1.31 10.88
N ALA A 95 0.17 2.00 9.89
CA ALA A 95 0.60 1.40 8.64
C ALA A 95 1.98 0.72 8.80
N GLY A 96 2.35 -0.09 7.82
CA GLY A 96 3.65 -0.76 7.76
C GLY A 96 3.77 -1.99 8.66
N LEU A 97 4.97 -2.58 8.67
CA LEU A 97 5.34 -3.73 9.48
C LEU A 97 6.02 -3.30 10.79
N ALA A 98 6.88 -2.28 10.72
CA ALA A 98 7.74 -1.89 11.83
C ALA A 98 7.09 -0.89 12.81
N GLY A 99 5.98 -0.25 12.40
CA GLY A 99 5.28 0.75 13.19
C GLY A 99 4.47 0.19 14.37
N PRO A 100 4.25 0.96 15.46
CA PRO A 100 3.32 0.60 16.52
C PRO A 100 1.91 0.36 15.96
N GLY A 101 1.40 -0.87 16.11
CA GLY A 101 0.10 -1.26 15.55
C GLY A 101 0.11 -1.51 14.05
N GLY A 102 1.29 -1.70 13.44
CA GLY A 102 1.49 -2.02 12.04
C GLY A 102 0.65 -3.22 11.59
N ARG A 103 -0.02 -3.07 10.45
CA ARG A 103 -0.96 -4.06 9.88
C ARG A 103 -0.43 -4.77 8.65
N GLY A 104 0.84 -4.56 8.32
CA GLY A 104 1.50 -5.10 7.14
C GLY A 104 1.84 -3.99 6.14
N GLN A 105 2.41 -4.40 5.01
CA GLN A 105 2.94 -3.45 4.04
C GLN A 105 1.83 -2.64 3.38
N THR A 106 2.08 -1.36 3.16
CA THR A 106 1.29 -0.54 2.24
C THR A 106 1.70 -0.84 0.80
N TRP A 107 0.76 -0.69 -0.14
CA TRP A 107 0.97 -1.12 -1.53
C TRP A 107 0.52 -0.09 -2.56
N ALA A 108 -0.51 0.69 -2.26
CA ALA A 108 -1.14 1.55 -3.25
C ALA A 108 -1.46 2.92 -2.66
N ILE A 109 -1.20 3.97 -3.43
CA ILE A 109 -1.65 5.33 -3.16
C ILE A 109 -2.40 5.88 -4.37
N CYS A 110 -3.50 6.57 -4.11
CA CYS A 110 -4.22 7.36 -5.10
C CYS A 110 -4.58 8.71 -4.49
N SER A 111 -4.72 9.71 -5.34
CA SER A 111 -5.07 11.06 -4.91
C SER A 111 -6.04 11.70 -5.89
N SER A 112 -7.03 12.37 -5.33
CA SER A 112 -7.92 13.33 -5.98
C SER A 112 -7.59 14.74 -5.45
N PRO A 113 -8.26 15.80 -5.93
CA PRO A 113 -8.11 17.13 -5.34
C PRO A 113 -8.43 17.14 -3.83
N GLU A 114 -9.46 16.41 -3.41
CA GLU A 114 -10.03 16.48 -2.05
C GLU A 114 -9.43 15.47 -1.09
N GLN A 115 -9.07 14.28 -1.58
CA GLN A 115 -8.65 13.16 -0.74
C GLN A 115 -7.47 12.38 -1.33
N ILE A 116 -6.66 11.85 -0.44
CA ILE A 116 -5.60 10.88 -0.68
C ILE A 116 -6.01 9.59 0.00
N VAL A 117 -5.84 8.48 -0.69
CA VAL A 117 -6.24 7.16 -0.22
C VAL A 117 -5.03 6.22 -0.31
N VAL A 118 -4.75 5.53 0.78
CA VAL A 118 -3.67 4.53 0.87
C VAL A 118 -4.23 3.18 1.27
N GLY A 119 -3.83 2.14 0.56
CA GLY A 119 -4.23 0.76 0.82
C GLY A 119 -3.03 -0.16 1.02
N GLY A 120 -3.24 -1.26 1.76
CA GLY A 120 -2.20 -2.24 2.02
C GLY A 120 -2.69 -3.63 2.43
N ASP A 121 -1.79 -4.40 3.04
CA ASP A 121 -2.09 -5.68 3.71
C ASP A 121 -3.06 -5.51 4.89
N GLY A 122 -3.68 -6.60 5.33
CA GLY A 122 -4.50 -6.57 6.55
C GLY A 122 -5.83 -5.83 6.39
N ALA A 123 -6.29 -5.65 5.14
CA ALA A 123 -7.39 -4.76 4.76
C ALA A 123 -7.22 -3.35 5.34
N GLN A 124 -5.97 -2.87 5.39
CA GLN A 124 -5.68 -1.51 5.82
C GLN A 124 -6.08 -0.53 4.70
N LEU A 125 -6.82 0.50 5.08
CA LEU A 125 -7.24 1.60 4.24
C LEU A 125 -7.16 2.87 5.05
N TYR A 126 -6.50 3.89 4.49
CA TYR A 126 -6.32 5.18 5.12
C TYR A 126 -6.72 6.29 4.17
N ILE A 127 -7.30 7.34 4.73
CA ILE A 127 -7.67 8.54 3.99
C ILE A 127 -7.03 9.77 4.62
N SER A 128 -6.71 10.76 3.79
CA SER A 128 -6.20 12.06 4.24
C SER A 128 -6.62 13.15 3.27
N CYS A 129 -6.94 14.35 3.77
CA CYS A 129 -7.26 15.50 2.94
C CYS A 129 -6.02 16.35 2.61
N ASP A 130 -4.94 16.24 3.38
CA ASP A 130 -3.75 17.09 3.30
C ASP A 130 -2.45 16.29 3.09
N GLY A 131 -2.49 14.97 3.30
CA GLY A 131 -1.30 14.10 3.29
C GLY A 131 -0.55 14.10 4.61
N GLU A 132 -1.06 14.78 5.64
CA GLU A 132 -0.44 14.93 6.96
C GLU A 132 -1.30 14.27 8.04
N CYS A 133 -2.60 14.50 8.02
CA CYS A 133 -3.57 13.94 8.94
C CYS A 133 -4.24 12.72 8.33
N TRP A 134 -4.02 11.55 8.92
CA TRP A 134 -4.51 10.27 8.40
C TRP A 134 -5.59 9.66 9.28
N GLU A 135 -6.65 9.18 8.65
CA GLU A 135 -7.73 8.44 9.28
C GLU A 135 -7.77 7.01 8.74
N ALA A 136 -7.86 6.03 9.63
CA ALA A 136 -8.03 4.63 9.26
C ALA A 136 -9.50 4.31 9.00
N VAL A 137 -9.80 3.74 7.84
CA VAL A 137 -11.15 3.34 7.44
C VAL A 137 -11.34 1.84 7.70
N PRO A 138 -12.32 1.44 8.54
CA PRO A 138 -12.56 0.03 8.82
C PRO A 138 -13.17 -0.65 7.58
N MET A 139 -12.44 -1.62 6.99
CA MET A 139 -12.97 -2.42 5.89
C MET A 139 -13.51 -3.79 6.34
N VAL A 140 -12.87 -4.42 7.33
CA VAL A 140 -13.23 -5.77 7.80
C VAL A 140 -14.61 -5.74 8.43
N GLY A 141 -15.52 -6.56 7.91
CA GLY A 141 -16.93 -6.61 8.35
C GLY A 141 -17.79 -5.43 7.89
N ALA A 142 -17.20 -4.37 7.34
CA ALA A 142 -17.91 -3.27 6.70
C ALA A 142 -18.24 -3.57 5.24
N VAL A 143 -17.39 -4.37 4.57
CA VAL A 143 -17.56 -4.80 3.19
C VAL A 143 -17.54 -6.33 3.12
N GLU A 144 -18.53 -6.91 2.45
CA GLU A 144 -18.64 -8.35 2.26
C GLU A 144 -17.40 -8.92 1.56
N GLY A 145 -16.90 -10.06 2.03
CA GLY A 145 -15.72 -10.71 1.47
C GLY A 145 -14.36 -10.09 1.86
N ILE A 146 -14.34 -8.94 2.56
CA ILE A 146 -13.10 -8.37 3.10
C ILE A 146 -12.76 -9.02 4.43
N THR A 147 -11.53 -9.54 4.52
CA THR A 147 -11.00 -10.22 5.70
C THR A 147 -9.66 -9.60 6.10
N PRO A 148 -9.12 -9.90 7.29
CA PRO A 148 -7.76 -9.51 7.65
C PRO A 148 -6.65 -10.08 6.75
N ARG A 149 -6.98 -10.98 5.81
CA ARG A 149 -6.04 -11.49 4.79
C ARG A 149 -6.16 -10.79 3.45
N THR A 150 -7.11 -9.88 3.34
CA THR A 150 -7.29 -9.09 2.12
C THR A 150 -6.20 -8.03 2.04
N ARG A 151 -5.65 -7.87 0.84
CA ARG A 151 -4.71 -6.81 0.48
C ARG A 151 -5.40 -5.86 -0.49
N VAL A 152 -5.31 -4.57 -0.24
CA VAL A 152 -5.62 -3.56 -1.25
C VAL A 152 -4.40 -3.42 -2.17
N VAL A 153 -4.51 -3.85 -3.42
CA VAL A 153 -3.39 -3.89 -4.39
C VAL A 153 -3.38 -2.72 -5.35
N ALA A 154 -4.52 -2.07 -5.54
CA ALA A 154 -4.61 -0.84 -6.29
C ALA A 154 -5.75 0.02 -5.75
N VAL A 155 -5.56 1.33 -5.85
CA VAL A 155 -6.60 2.33 -5.60
C VAL A 155 -6.65 3.23 -6.83
N ALA A 156 -7.85 3.55 -7.30
CA ALA A 156 -8.06 4.45 -8.41
C ALA A 156 -9.21 5.41 -8.10
N GLU A 157 -9.12 6.64 -8.59
CA GLU A 157 -10.25 7.56 -8.60
C GLU A 157 -11.15 7.24 -9.80
N LEU A 158 -12.46 7.19 -9.57
CA LEU A 158 -13.49 7.04 -10.58
C LEU A 158 -14.01 8.40 -11.04
N ALA A 159 -14.58 8.43 -12.25
CA ALA A 159 -15.30 9.59 -12.75
C ALA A 159 -16.48 9.90 -11.79
N GLY A 160 -16.37 10.99 -11.03
CA GLY A 160 -17.33 11.37 -10.00
C GLY A 160 -16.74 11.61 -8.61
N GLY A 161 -15.45 11.31 -8.40
CA GLY A 161 -14.74 11.56 -7.14
C GLY A 161 -14.72 10.36 -6.17
N ASP A 162 -15.42 9.29 -6.51
CA ASP A 162 -15.37 8.03 -5.75
C ASP A 162 -14.02 7.33 -5.92
N ALA A 163 -13.57 6.59 -4.91
CA ALA A 163 -12.40 5.72 -5.01
C ALA A 163 -12.82 4.27 -5.28
N ALA A 164 -12.23 3.64 -6.29
CA ALA A 164 -12.28 2.21 -6.52
C ALA A 164 -11.07 1.51 -5.87
N LEU A 165 -11.34 0.41 -5.18
CA LEU A 165 -10.33 -0.44 -4.56
C LEU A 165 -10.26 -1.76 -5.32
N LEU A 166 -9.07 -2.14 -5.78
CA LEU A 166 -8.81 -3.52 -6.20
C LEU A 166 -8.24 -4.28 -5.00
N CYS A 167 -8.99 -5.25 -4.53
CA CYS A 167 -8.62 -6.08 -3.39
C CYS A 167 -8.25 -7.49 -3.86
N ARG A 168 -7.15 -8.04 -3.32
CA ARG A 168 -6.80 -9.45 -3.45
C ARG A 168 -6.90 -10.11 -2.08
N SER A 169 -7.76 -11.11 -1.96
CA SER A 169 -7.75 -11.99 -0.80
C SER A 169 -6.92 -13.22 -1.15
N ASP A 170 -5.80 -13.42 -0.45
CA ASP A 170 -5.09 -14.68 -0.60
C ASP A 170 -5.97 -15.79 -0.02
N PRO A 171 -6.14 -16.92 -0.72
CA PRO A 171 -6.89 -18.05 -0.18
C PRO A 171 -6.25 -18.45 1.16
N PRO A 172 -7.03 -18.94 2.14
CA PRO A 172 -6.42 -19.48 3.35
C PRO A 172 -5.34 -20.49 2.96
N PRO A 173 -4.16 -20.50 3.61
CA PRO A 173 -3.16 -21.49 3.28
C PRO A 173 -3.84 -22.85 3.37
N ALA A 174 -3.79 -23.61 2.27
CA ALA A 174 -4.20 -24.98 2.30
C ALA A 174 -3.40 -25.66 3.42
N PHE A 175 -4.12 -26.27 4.36
CA PHE A 175 -3.62 -27.04 5.49
C PHE A 175 -2.22 -27.62 5.21
N GLN A 176 -1.22 -27.24 6.02
CA GLN A 176 0.13 -27.79 5.89
C GLN A 176 0.33 -29.00 6.82
N PRO A 177 0.98 -30.07 6.37
CA PRO A 177 0.91 -31.42 6.95
C PRO A 177 1.82 -31.63 8.18
N GLY A 178 2.06 -30.56 8.96
CA GLY A 178 2.86 -30.60 10.18
C GLY A 178 2.05 -30.59 11.48
N ALA A 179 0.73 -30.39 11.40
CA ALA A 179 -0.17 -30.50 12.55
C ALA A 179 -0.41 -31.97 12.98
N LEU A 180 0.04 -32.92 12.16
CA LEU A 180 0.02 -34.35 12.42
C LEU A 180 1.46 -34.84 12.70
N GLN A 181 1.75 -35.14 13.95
CA GLN A 181 2.99 -35.76 14.41
C GLN A 181 2.87 -37.29 14.43
N ASP A 182 3.98 -37.98 14.17
CA ASP A 182 4.06 -39.44 14.32
C ASP A 182 3.82 -39.84 15.79
N GLY A 183 2.91 -40.79 16.01
CA GLY A 183 2.54 -41.28 17.34
C GLY A 183 1.32 -40.62 17.98
N MET A 184 0.62 -39.71 17.27
CA MET A 184 -0.66 -39.21 17.75
C MET A 184 -1.73 -40.29 17.78
N SER A 185 -2.60 -40.22 18.79
CA SER A 185 -3.79 -41.06 18.83
C SER A 185 -4.76 -40.64 17.73
N ILE A 186 -5.59 -41.59 17.27
CA ILE A 186 -6.63 -41.32 16.28
C ILE A 186 -7.60 -40.23 16.77
N GLU A 187 -7.82 -40.11 18.09
CA GLU A 187 -8.70 -39.11 18.69
C GLU A 187 -8.10 -37.69 18.66
N ASP A 188 -6.78 -37.54 18.90
CA ASP A 188 -6.09 -36.24 18.81
C ASP A 188 -6.04 -35.75 17.36
N MET A 189 -5.87 -36.68 16.41
CA MET A 189 -5.92 -36.41 14.98
C MET A 189 -7.29 -35.89 14.54
N MET A 190 -8.36 -36.54 15.02
CA MET A 190 -9.74 -36.15 14.74
C MET A 190 -10.06 -34.78 15.36
N ALA A 191 -9.60 -34.49 16.58
CA ALA A 191 -9.81 -33.18 17.23
C ALA A 191 -9.13 -32.02 16.48
N VAL A 192 -7.93 -32.22 15.94
CA VAL A 192 -7.23 -31.22 15.11
C VAL A 192 -7.97 -30.98 13.79
N ILE A 193 -8.51 -32.02 13.17
CA ILE A 193 -9.24 -31.91 11.89
C ILE A 193 -10.62 -31.28 12.11
N GLU A 194 -11.36 -31.68 13.14
CA GLU A 194 -12.68 -31.14 13.46
C GLU A 194 -12.63 -29.69 13.95
N ALA A 195 -11.62 -29.30 14.75
CA ALA A 195 -11.42 -27.90 15.14
C ALA A 195 -11.16 -27.00 13.92
N ASN A 196 -10.43 -27.52 12.92
CA ASN A 196 -10.17 -26.81 11.67
C ASN A 196 -11.39 -26.75 10.75
N GLN A 197 -12.21 -27.81 10.70
CA GLN A 197 -13.45 -27.85 9.91
C GLN A 197 -14.57 -27.00 10.53
N ALA A 198 -14.73 -26.98 11.85
CA ALA A 198 -15.67 -26.09 12.54
C ALA A 198 -15.28 -24.61 12.37
N GLY A 199 -13.98 -24.30 12.36
CA GLY A 199 -13.47 -22.96 12.03
C GLY A 199 -13.71 -22.54 10.57
N GLN A 200 -13.93 -23.49 9.66
CA GLN A 200 -14.24 -23.23 8.24
C GLN A 200 -15.75 -23.22 7.93
N GLN A 201 -16.55 -24.10 8.56
CA GLN A 201 -17.99 -24.17 8.35
C GLN A 201 -18.78 -23.07 9.08
N GLY A 202 -18.36 -22.63 10.28
CA GLY A 202 -18.96 -21.44 10.93
C GLY A 202 -18.72 -20.14 10.13
N ARG A 203 -17.70 -20.13 9.25
CA ARG A 203 -17.38 -19.05 8.31
C ARG A 203 -18.15 -19.10 6.99
N ALA A 204 -18.88 -20.18 6.70
CA ALA A 204 -19.71 -20.32 5.51
C ALA A 204 -21.23 -20.26 5.81
N ALA A 205 -21.64 -20.30 7.09
CA ALA A 205 -23.04 -20.51 7.47
C ALA A 205 -23.73 -19.35 8.18
N THR A 206 -23.06 -18.21 8.44
CA THR A 206 -23.73 -17.07 9.11
C THR A 206 -23.80 -15.76 8.33
N HIS A 207 -23.14 -15.57 7.18
CA HIS A 207 -23.38 -14.43 6.29
C HIS A 207 -22.85 -14.69 4.88
#